data_AF-I2J0K9-F1
#
_entry.id   AF-I2J0K9-F1
#
_cell.length_a   1.000
_cell.length_b   1.000
_cell.length_c   1.000
_cell.angle_alpha   90.00
_cell.angle_beta   90.00
_cell.angle_gamma   90.00
#
_symmetry.space_group_name_H-M   'P 1'
#
loop_
_entity.id
_entity.type
_entity.pdbx_description
1 polymer ?
#
loop_
_entity_poly.entity_id
_entity_poly.type
_entity_poly.pdbx_seq_one_letter_code
_entity_poly.pdbx_strand_id
1 'polypeptide(L)'
;MANIFDYLKDVAHDSFYDLTLNELDILALTELTYLSFDNLVSTTPQRLLDLAPQVPRESNMLTNKNRLQLLDELAQHKRFKNCKLSHFINDIDPELQKQFAAMTYQTDLDTYLIVFRGTDDSIIGWKEDFHMTYMKEIPAQKHALHYLKNFFAHHPNKKVILAGHSKGGNLAIFAASHIEQGLQNQITAVYTFDAPGLHRELTQTEVYQRIMDRTKVFIPQGSIIGMMLEIPDHQIIVQSTALGGIAQHDTFSWQIEDKHFVQVDETNSDSQQVDTTFKEWVATVPDKELQLYFDLFFGTILEAGITSINDLSSFKGIEHIHQLFLQIQALSPEEREIMGRLTQLLIDTRYQVWKNR
;
A
#
# COMPACT_ATOMS: atom_id res chain seq x y z
N MET A 1 23.85 -7.30 -2.33
CA MET A 1 22.78 -8.14 -1.73
C MET A 1 21.73 -8.30 -2.80
N ALA A 2 21.25 -9.53 -2.99
CA ALA A 2 20.31 -9.81 -4.06
C ALA A 2 18.94 -9.18 -3.75
N ASN A 3 18.24 -8.72 -4.78
CA ASN A 3 16.88 -8.19 -4.65
C ASN A 3 15.98 -8.73 -5.76
N ILE A 4 14.78 -8.14 -5.90
CA ILE A 4 13.78 -8.60 -6.88
C ILE A 4 14.34 -8.72 -8.31
N PHE A 5 15.28 -7.88 -8.75
CA PHE A 5 15.84 -7.97 -10.09
C PHE A 5 16.75 -9.18 -10.30
N ASP A 6 17.40 -9.67 -9.23
CA ASP A 6 18.18 -10.90 -9.30
C ASP A 6 17.25 -12.11 -9.41
N TYR A 7 16.14 -12.12 -8.65
CA TYR A 7 15.09 -13.12 -8.79
C TYR A 7 14.54 -13.18 -10.21
N LEU A 8 14.20 -12.02 -10.81
CA LEU A 8 13.61 -11.97 -12.14
C LEU A 8 14.52 -12.59 -13.20
N LYS A 9 15.84 -12.38 -13.10
CA LYS A 9 16.82 -13.03 -13.98
C LYS A 9 16.85 -14.54 -13.76
N ASP A 10 16.82 -14.99 -12.51
CA ASP A 10 16.89 -16.42 -12.16
C ASP A 10 15.67 -17.21 -12.66
N VAL A 11 14.49 -16.58 -12.74
CA VAL A 11 13.24 -17.23 -13.20
C VAL A 11 12.82 -16.82 -14.61
N ALA A 12 13.67 -16.11 -15.37
CA ALA A 12 13.31 -15.51 -16.65
C ALA A 12 12.78 -16.52 -17.69
N HIS A 13 13.22 -17.78 -17.60
CA HIS A 13 12.88 -18.86 -18.52
C HIS A 13 11.85 -19.86 -17.97
N ASP A 14 11.48 -19.74 -16.70
CA ASP A 14 10.46 -20.56 -16.05
C ASP A 14 9.05 -20.03 -16.37
N SER A 15 8.07 -20.91 -16.48
CA SER A 15 6.64 -20.55 -16.47
C SER A 15 6.05 -20.75 -15.08
N PHE A 16 4.80 -20.33 -14.85
CA PHE A 16 4.09 -20.66 -13.61
C PHE A 16 3.82 -22.16 -13.43
N TYR A 17 3.98 -22.97 -14.48
CA TYR A 17 3.94 -24.44 -14.40
C TYR A 17 5.29 -25.04 -13.97
N ASP A 18 6.40 -24.41 -14.36
CA ASP A 18 7.76 -24.85 -14.01
C ASP A 18 8.08 -24.51 -12.54
N LEU A 19 7.64 -23.31 -12.11
CA LEU A 19 7.72 -22.83 -10.73
C LEU A 19 6.40 -22.13 -10.40
N THR A 20 5.66 -22.66 -9.43
CA THR A 20 4.38 -22.09 -8.99
C THR A 20 4.54 -20.62 -8.57
N LEU A 21 3.49 -19.82 -8.79
CA LEU A 21 3.44 -18.42 -8.38
C LEU A 21 3.80 -18.27 -6.89
N ASN A 22 4.75 -17.39 -6.58
CA ASN A 22 5.26 -17.15 -5.23
C ASN A 22 5.15 -15.66 -4.83
N GLU A 23 5.62 -15.33 -3.62
CA GLU A 23 5.56 -13.98 -3.06
C GLU A 23 6.35 -12.94 -3.87
N LEU A 24 7.47 -13.31 -4.52
CA LEU A 24 8.29 -12.40 -5.30
C LEU A 24 7.62 -12.08 -6.65
N ASP A 25 6.93 -13.05 -7.26
CA ASP A 25 6.10 -12.79 -8.45
C ASP A 25 4.96 -11.82 -8.14
N ILE A 26 4.31 -12.04 -7.00
CA ILE A 26 3.17 -11.24 -6.56
C ILE A 26 3.65 -9.84 -6.19
N LEU A 27 4.82 -9.69 -5.55
CA LEU A 27 5.45 -8.39 -5.32
C LEU A 27 5.75 -7.68 -6.65
N ALA A 28 6.35 -8.38 -7.63
CA ALA A 28 6.67 -7.79 -8.93
C ALA A 28 5.41 -7.28 -9.66
N LEU A 29 4.32 -8.06 -9.70
CA LEU A 29 3.04 -7.63 -10.27
C LEU A 29 2.36 -6.54 -9.41
N THR A 30 2.62 -6.53 -8.10
CA THR A 30 2.15 -5.45 -7.21
C THR A 30 2.82 -4.12 -7.55
N GLU A 31 4.15 -4.10 -7.65
CA GLU A 31 4.93 -2.92 -8.03
C GLU A 31 4.64 -2.45 -9.46
N LEU A 32 4.40 -3.38 -10.39
CA LEU A 32 3.99 -3.06 -11.76
C LEU A 32 2.68 -2.25 -11.78
N THR A 33 1.74 -2.55 -10.88
CA THR A 33 0.43 -1.89 -10.77
C THR A 33 0.52 -0.41 -10.38
N TYR A 34 1.70 0.07 -9.97
CA TYR A 34 1.91 1.50 -9.76
C TYR A 34 2.03 2.29 -11.06
N LEU A 35 2.47 1.68 -12.16
CA LEU A 35 2.55 2.37 -13.45
C LEU A 35 1.15 2.72 -13.97
N SER A 36 1.06 3.78 -14.77
CA SER A 36 -0.20 4.16 -15.41
C SER A 36 -0.51 3.23 -16.58
N PHE A 37 -1.63 2.52 -16.48
CA PHE A 37 -2.25 1.77 -17.57
C PHE A 37 -3.54 2.45 -18.06
N ASP A 38 -3.70 3.74 -17.76
CA ASP A 38 -4.86 4.54 -18.12
C ASP A 38 -5.06 4.52 -19.64
N ASN A 39 -6.28 4.18 -20.09
CA ASN A 39 -6.64 4.02 -21.50
C ASN A 39 -5.87 2.91 -22.26
N LEU A 40 -4.99 2.14 -21.60
CA LEU A 40 -4.26 1.02 -22.21
C LEU A 40 -4.87 -0.33 -21.89
N VAL A 41 -5.33 -0.51 -20.64
CA VAL A 41 -5.93 -1.74 -20.15
C VAL A 41 -7.41 -1.53 -19.94
N SER A 42 -8.23 -2.27 -20.68
CA SER A 42 -9.69 -2.25 -20.58
C SER A 42 -10.20 -3.54 -19.88
N THR A 43 -11.50 -3.82 -19.99
CA THR A 43 -12.09 -5.10 -19.54
C THR A 43 -11.61 -6.29 -20.37
N THR A 44 -11.14 -6.07 -21.61
CA THR A 44 -10.64 -7.14 -22.49
C THR A 44 -9.20 -7.52 -22.09
N PRO A 45 -8.92 -8.79 -21.77
CA PRO A 45 -7.59 -9.21 -21.35
C PRO A 45 -6.51 -9.04 -22.45
N GLN A 46 -5.43 -8.34 -22.15
CA GLN A 46 -4.30 -8.10 -23.05
C GLN A 46 -2.99 -8.57 -22.42
N ARG A 47 -2.07 -9.15 -23.21
CA ARG A 47 -0.80 -9.67 -22.66
C ARG A 47 0.12 -8.53 -22.26
N LEU A 48 0.89 -8.73 -21.19
CA LEU A 48 1.89 -7.77 -20.72
C LEU A 48 2.87 -7.36 -21.83
N LEU A 49 3.37 -8.31 -22.63
CA LEU A 49 4.23 -8.06 -23.78
C LEU A 49 3.66 -6.99 -24.75
N ASP A 50 2.36 -7.05 -25.00
CA ASP A 50 1.71 -6.19 -25.99
C ASP A 50 1.44 -4.78 -25.42
N LEU A 51 1.29 -4.67 -24.09
CA LEU A 51 1.01 -3.43 -23.38
C LEU A 51 2.29 -2.66 -23.04
N ALA A 52 3.38 -3.35 -22.70
CA ALA A 52 4.60 -2.72 -22.17
C ALA A 52 5.24 -1.62 -23.04
N PRO A 53 5.22 -1.70 -24.39
CA PRO A 53 5.70 -0.61 -25.24
C PRO A 53 4.84 0.66 -25.18
N GLN A 54 3.59 0.56 -24.73
CA GLN A 54 2.61 1.64 -24.72
C GLN A 54 2.54 2.36 -23.37
N VAL A 55 3.09 1.76 -22.30
CA VAL A 55 3.08 2.35 -20.96
C VAL A 55 3.91 3.64 -20.94
N PRO A 56 3.36 4.76 -20.42
CA PRO A 56 4.08 6.02 -20.29
C PRO A 56 5.40 5.85 -19.52
N ARG A 57 6.45 6.48 -20.02
CA ARG A 57 7.81 6.40 -19.44
C ARG A 57 8.24 7.69 -18.74
N GLU A 58 7.36 8.70 -18.68
CA GLU A 58 7.63 9.98 -18.04
C GLU A 58 7.83 9.78 -16.53
N SER A 59 8.96 10.24 -16.00
CA SER A 59 9.28 9.99 -14.61
C SER A 59 8.41 10.83 -13.68
N ASN A 60 7.82 10.16 -12.69
CA ASN A 60 7.09 10.74 -11.57
C ASN A 60 7.24 9.80 -10.35
N MET A 61 6.55 10.06 -9.23
CA MET A 61 6.66 9.18 -8.05
C MET A 61 6.28 7.73 -8.35
N LEU A 62 5.21 7.54 -9.13
CA LEU A 62 4.74 6.21 -9.50
C LEU A 62 5.62 5.56 -10.57
N THR A 63 6.12 6.37 -11.50
CA THR A 63 6.92 5.95 -12.64
C THR A 63 8.39 6.28 -12.38
N ASN A 64 9.04 5.39 -11.64
CA ASN A 64 10.46 5.49 -11.33
C ASN A 64 11.30 4.49 -12.14
N LYS A 65 12.62 4.65 -12.10
CA LYS A 65 13.57 3.80 -12.86
C LYS A 65 13.39 2.30 -12.54
N ASN A 66 13.18 1.95 -11.28
CA ASN A 66 13.04 0.54 -10.87
C ASN A 66 11.76 -0.07 -11.46
N ARG A 67 10.63 0.64 -11.42
CA ARG A 67 9.37 0.15 -12.01
C ARG A 67 9.41 0.09 -13.53
N LEU A 68 10.10 1.02 -14.19
CA LEU A 68 10.32 0.95 -15.63
C LEU A 68 11.22 -0.23 -16.02
N GLN A 69 12.29 -0.49 -15.27
CA GLN A 69 13.11 -1.68 -15.45
C GLN A 69 12.29 -2.95 -15.21
N LEU A 70 11.46 -2.96 -14.16
CA LEU A 70 10.55 -4.07 -13.84
C LEU A 70 9.60 -4.36 -15.00
N LEU A 71 8.95 -3.33 -15.56
CA LEU A 71 8.09 -3.47 -16.74
C LEU A 71 8.83 -4.12 -17.91
N ASP A 72 10.05 -3.67 -18.20
CA ASP A 72 10.85 -4.19 -19.32
C ASP A 72 11.26 -5.65 -19.11
N GLU A 73 11.69 -6.03 -17.91
CA GLU A 73 12.06 -7.40 -17.58
C GLU A 73 10.84 -8.34 -17.63
N LEU A 74 9.73 -7.96 -16.97
CA LEU A 74 8.50 -8.77 -16.95
C LEU A 74 7.92 -8.97 -18.37
N ALA A 75 7.99 -7.95 -19.24
CA ALA A 75 7.53 -8.05 -20.62
C ALA A 75 8.38 -8.99 -21.50
N GLN A 76 9.62 -9.27 -21.12
CA GLN A 76 10.53 -10.15 -21.86
C GLN A 76 10.56 -11.58 -21.32
N HIS A 77 10.37 -11.75 -20.00
CA HIS A 77 10.51 -13.04 -19.32
C HIS A 77 9.35 -14.00 -19.68
N LYS A 78 9.68 -15.27 -19.95
CA LYS A 78 8.69 -16.32 -20.26
C LYS A 78 7.64 -16.44 -19.14
N ARG A 79 8.06 -16.20 -17.90
CA ARG A 79 7.23 -16.24 -16.71
C ARG A 79 6.04 -15.27 -16.74
N PHE A 80 6.26 -14.04 -17.20
CA PHE A 80 5.29 -12.94 -17.01
C PHE A 80 4.73 -12.35 -18.30
N LYS A 81 5.47 -12.43 -19.42
CA LYS A 81 5.12 -11.71 -20.65
C LYS A 81 3.73 -12.06 -21.22
N ASN A 82 3.23 -13.26 -20.91
CA ASN A 82 1.92 -13.76 -21.33
C ASN A 82 0.83 -13.60 -20.27
N CYS A 83 1.13 -13.07 -19.07
CA CYS A 83 0.10 -12.64 -18.12
C CYS A 83 -0.85 -11.69 -18.82
N LYS A 84 -2.16 -11.91 -18.65
CA LYS A 84 -3.15 -11.00 -19.24
C LYS A 84 -3.60 -9.99 -18.20
N LEU A 85 -3.48 -8.72 -18.53
CA LEU A 85 -3.92 -7.59 -17.73
C LEU A 85 -5.32 -7.19 -18.20
N SER A 86 -6.18 -6.86 -17.26
CA SER A 86 -7.54 -6.38 -17.51
C SER A 86 -8.06 -5.57 -16.34
N HIS A 87 -9.16 -4.85 -16.57
CA HIS A 87 -9.92 -4.13 -15.54
C HIS A 87 -9.07 -3.10 -14.76
N PHE A 88 -8.06 -2.50 -15.40
CA PHE A 88 -7.33 -1.41 -14.76
C PHE A 88 -8.28 -0.25 -14.48
N ILE A 89 -8.25 0.23 -13.26
CA ILE A 89 -8.98 1.43 -12.83
C ILE A 89 -8.02 2.31 -12.03
N ASN A 90 -8.12 3.61 -12.28
CA ASN A 90 -7.44 4.65 -11.53
C ASN A 90 -8.46 5.77 -11.31
N ASP A 91 -9.01 5.83 -10.10
CA ASP A 91 -10.19 6.61 -9.75
C ASP A 91 -9.88 7.50 -8.53
N ILE A 92 -9.59 8.76 -8.83
CA ILE A 92 -9.31 9.82 -7.86
C ILE A 92 -10.55 10.73 -7.80
N ASP A 93 -11.15 10.82 -6.61
CA ASP A 93 -12.33 11.64 -6.36
C ASP A 93 -12.02 12.65 -5.24
N PRO A 94 -11.83 13.93 -5.58
CA PRO A 94 -11.56 14.97 -4.58
C PRO A 94 -12.71 15.24 -3.62
N GLU A 95 -13.97 15.08 -4.04
CA GLU A 95 -15.14 15.32 -3.20
C GLU A 95 -15.28 14.24 -2.14
N LEU A 96 -15.06 12.98 -2.53
CA LEU A 96 -15.03 11.86 -1.60
C LEU A 96 -13.68 11.71 -0.87
N GLN A 97 -12.69 12.53 -1.20
CA GLN A 97 -11.30 12.43 -0.70
C GLN A 97 -10.78 11.00 -0.83
N LYS A 98 -10.95 10.42 -2.01
CA LYS A 98 -10.69 9.01 -2.32
C LYS A 98 -9.64 8.89 -3.40
N GLN A 99 -8.68 7.99 -3.20
CA GLN A 99 -7.79 7.52 -4.26
C GLN A 99 -7.83 5.99 -4.30
N PHE A 100 -8.31 5.45 -5.42
CA PHE A 100 -8.46 4.01 -5.62
C PHE A 100 -7.88 3.60 -6.97
N ALA A 101 -7.03 2.59 -6.98
CA ALA A 101 -6.61 1.95 -8.22
C ALA A 101 -6.44 0.45 -8.05
N ALA A 102 -6.78 -0.31 -9.09
CA ALA A 102 -6.72 -1.75 -9.09
C ALA A 102 -6.42 -2.30 -10.49
N MET A 103 -5.88 -3.51 -10.54
CA MET A 103 -5.64 -4.26 -11.77
C MET A 103 -5.88 -5.75 -11.56
N THR A 104 -6.46 -6.41 -12.56
CA THR A 104 -6.61 -7.87 -12.58
C THR A 104 -5.61 -8.48 -13.55
N TYR A 105 -4.80 -9.40 -13.03
CA TYR A 105 -3.90 -10.25 -13.79
C TYR A 105 -4.47 -11.67 -13.89
N GLN A 106 -4.51 -12.21 -15.09
CA GLN A 106 -4.70 -13.64 -15.32
C GLN A 106 -3.32 -14.28 -15.50
N THR A 107 -2.91 -15.10 -14.53
CA THR A 107 -1.59 -15.75 -14.51
C THR A 107 -1.63 -17.12 -15.20
N ASP A 108 -2.75 -17.84 -15.08
CA ASP A 108 -3.04 -19.07 -15.81
C ASP A 108 -4.55 -19.15 -16.21
N LEU A 109 -5.03 -20.31 -16.67
CA LEU A 109 -6.43 -20.46 -17.12
C LEU A 109 -7.48 -20.26 -16.00
N ASP A 110 -7.12 -20.49 -14.75
CA ASP A 110 -8.04 -20.55 -13.60
C ASP A 110 -7.64 -19.68 -12.41
N THR A 111 -6.43 -19.09 -12.43
CA THR A 111 -5.87 -18.27 -11.36
C THR A 111 -5.81 -16.80 -11.76
N TYR A 112 -6.46 -15.96 -10.96
CA TYR A 112 -6.46 -14.51 -11.10
C TYR A 112 -5.79 -13.88 -9.89
N LEU A 113 -4.90 -12.92 -10.14
CA LEU A 113 -4.34 -12.03 -9.13
C LEU A 113 -4.98 -10.66 -9.29
N ILE A 114 -5.68 -10.18 -8.26
CA ILE A 114 -6.20 -8.82 -8.20
C ILE A 114 -5.28 -8.03 -7.29
N VAL A 115 -4.66 -6.98 -7.84
CA VAL A 115 -3.79 -6.08 -7.11
C VAL A 115 -4.53 -4.78 -6.87
N PHE A 116 -4.56 -4.33 -5.62
CA PHE A 116 -4.93 -2.96 -5.27
C PHE A 116 -3.65 -2.12 -5.11
N ARG A 117 -3.57 -0.99 -5.81
CA ARG A 117 -2.44 -0.06 -5.71
C ARG A 117 -2.48 0.65 -4.37
N GLY A 118 -1.31 0.87 -3.77
CA GLY A 118 -1.19 1.83 -2.69
C GLY A 118 -1.30 3.27 -3.16
N THR A 119 -0.85 4.17 -2.30
CA THR A 119 -1.02 5.61 -2.47
C THR A 119 -0.10 6.15 -3.55
N ASP A 120 -0.62 7.10 -4.33
CA ASP A 120 0.19 7.89 -5.25
C ASP A 120 0.78 9.14 -4.57
N ASP A 121 1.33 10.06 -5.35
CA ASP A 121 1.91 11.28 -4.78
C ASP A 121 0.88 12.35 -4.41
N SER A 122 -0.42 12.11 -4.66
CA SER A 122 -1.46 13.09 -4.37
C SER A 122 -1.66 13.26 -2.87
N ILE A 123 -1.76 14.52 -2.42
CA ILE A 123 -2.10 14.83 -1.03
C ILE A 123 -3.46 14.23 -0.63
N ILE A 124 -4.39 14.08 -1.57
CA ILE A 124 -5.68 13.40 -1.35
C ILE A 124 -5.47 11.93 -0.96
N GLY A 125 -4.60 11.22 -1.66
CA GLY A 125 -4.29 9.83 -1.36
C GLY A 125 -3.68 9.66 0.03
N TRP A 126 -2.74 10.52 0.40
CA TRP A 126 -2.14 10.53 1.73
C TRP A 126 -3.16 10.91 2.80
N LYS A 127 -4.03 11.88 2.53
CA LYS A 127 -5.10 12.28 3.45
C LYS A 127 -6.03 11.10 3.77
N GLU A 128 -6.46 10.34 2.74
CA GLU A 128 -7.27 9.13 2.93
C GLU A 128 -6.52 8.04 3.74
N ASP A 129 -5.19 7.95 3.62
CA ASP A 129 -4.42 7.01 4.44
C ASP A 129 -4.52 7.32 5.92
N PHE A 130 -4.50 8.61 6.29
CA PHE A 130 -4.69 9.04 7.67
C PHE A 130 -6.14 8.93 8.13
N HIS A 131 -7.12 8.99 7.22
CA HIS A 131 -8.50 8.67 7.57
C HIS A 131 -8.61 7.27 8.17
N MET A 132 -7.77 6.30 7.76
CA MET A 132 -7.75 4.95 8.35
C MET A 132 -7.35 4.92 9.83
N THR A 133 -6.90 6.02 10.42
CA THR A 133 -6.53 6.08 11.84
C THR A 133 -7.73 6.40 12.74
N TYR A 134 -8.81 6.96 12.20
CA TYR A 134 -10.00 7.36 12.96
C TYR A 134 -11.35 7.01 12.29
N MET A 135 -11.38 6.72 10.98
CA MET A 135 -12.58 6.27 10.28
C MET A 135 -12.64 4.74 10.25
N LYS A 136 -13.76 4.18 10.73
CA LYS A 136 -13.99 2.72 10.70
C LYS A 136 -13.79 2.10 9.31
N GLU A 137 -14.22 2.81 8.28
CA GLU A 137 -14.07 2.40 6.88
C GLU A 137 -13.77 3.63 6.00
N ILE A 138 -12.80 3.52 5.11
CA ILE A 138 -12.51 4.55 4.11
C ILE A 138 -13.21 4.29 2.75
N PRO A 139 -13.47 5.31 1.93
CA PRO A 139 -14.09 5.12 0.61
C PRO A 139 -13.38 4.10 -0.29
N ALA A 140 -12.04 4.10 -0.33
CA ALA A 140 -11.26 3.16 -1.14
C ALA A 140 -11.49 1.69 -0.74
N GLN A 141 -11.73 1.39 0.54
CA GLN A 141 -12.05 0.03 1.03
C GLN A 141 -13.37 -0.48 0.45
N LYS A 142 -14.39 0.38 0.38
CA LYS A 142 -15.68 0.06 -0.24
C LYS A 142 -15.55 -0.16 -1.74
N HIS A 143 -14.71 0.63 -2.41
CA HIS A 143 -14.41 0.44 -3.83
C HIS A 143 -13.64 -0.85 -4.10
N ALA A 144 -12.69 -1.23 -3.23
CA ALA A 144 -11.98 -2.50 -3.32
C ALA A 144 -12.94 -3.70 -3.23
N LEU A 145 -13.87 -3.65 -2.27
CA LEU A 145 -14.93 -4.66 -2.15
C LEU A 145 -15.83 -4.69 -3.39
N HIS A 146 -16.24 -3.53 -3.90
CA HIS A 146 -17.06 -3.44 -5.11
C HIS A 146 -16.35 -4.02 -6.34
N TYR A 147 -15.07 -3.69 -6.52
CA TYR A 147 -14.23 -4.23 -7.58
C TYR A 147 -14.18 -5.76 -7.52
N LEU A 148 -13.94 -6.33 -6.33
CA LEU A 148 -13.89 -7.77 -6.13
C LEU A 148 -15.24 -8.44 -6.39
N LYS A 149 -16.35 -7.85 -5.95
CA LYS A 149 -17.70 -8.35 -6.23
C LYS A 149 -18.00 -8.34 -7.74
N ASN A 150 -17.66 -7.25 -8.43
CA ASN A 150 -17.81 -7.18 -9.89
C ASN A 150 -16.96 -8.23 -10.60
N PHE A 151 -15.73 -8.49 -10.13
CA PHE A 151 -14.92 -9.57 -10.68
C PHE A 151 -15.64 -10.92 -10.58
N PHE A 152 -16.10 -11.30 -9.39
CA PHE A 152 -16.77 -12.60 -9.17
C PHE A 152 -18.12 -12.72 -9.90
N ALA A 153 -18.83 -11.61 -10.11
CA ALA A 153 -20.06 -11.62 -10.90
C ALA A 153 -19.83 -12.04 -12.36
N HIS A 154 -18.66 -11.70 -12.92
CA HIS A 154 -18.28 -12.06 -14.30
C HIS A 154 -17.43 -13.34 -14.39
N HIS A 155 -16.79 -13.73 -13.28
CA HIS A 155 -15.87 -14.88 -13.22
C HIS A 155 -16.21 -15.81 -12.05
N PRO A 156 -17.41 -16.42 -12.04
CA PRO A 156 -17.80 -17.32 -10.96
C PRO A 156 -16.91 -18.58 -10.94
N ASN A 157 -16.61 -19.08 -9.74
CA ASN A 157 -15.84 -20.31 -9.49
C ASN A 157 -14.38 -20.25 -9.95
N LYS A 158 -13.77 -19.06 -9.95
CA LYS A 158 -12.35 -18.88 -10.28
C LYS A 158 -11.50 -18.68 -9.03
N LYS A 159 -10.25 -19.16 -9.07
CA LYS A 159 -9.31 -18.97 -7.96
C LYS A 159 -8.81 -17.53 -7.99
N VAL A 160 -8.94 -16.85 -6.85
CA VAL A 160 -8.50 -15.46 -6.71
C VAL A 160 -7.38 -15.38 -5.68
N ILE A 161 -6.36 -14.62 -6.01
CA ILE A 161 -5.34 -14.14 -5.08
C ILE A 161 -5.50 -12.63 -5.01
N LEU A 162 -5.49 -12.08 -3.81
CA LEU A 162 -5.50 -10.63 -3.61
C LEU A 162 -4.11 -10.18 -3.18
N ALA A 163 -3.68 -9.02 -3.65
CA ALA A 163 -2.44 -8.43 -3.18
C ALA A 163 -2.48 -6.91 -3.14
N GLY A 164 -1.57 -6.35 -2.36
CA GLY A 164 -1.30 -4.92 -2.41
C GLY A 164 -0.14 -4.52 -1.51
N HIS A 165 0.47 -3.40 -1.87
CA HIS A 165 1.53 -2.75 -1.11
C HIS A 165 0.98 -1.48 -0.46
N SER A 166 1.47 -1.13 0.73
CA SER A 166 1.03 0.08 1.46
C SER A 166 -0.49 0.07 1.70
N LYS A 167 -1.22 1.17 1.43
CA LYS A 167 -2.69 1.20 1.43
C LYS A 167 -3.31 0.03 0.65
N GLY A 168 -2.73 -0.37 -0.47
CA GLY A 168 -3.25 -1.46 -1.30
C GLY A 168 -3.40 -2.78 -0.55
N GLY A 169 -2.50 -3.09 0.38
CA GLY A 169 -2.62 -4.30 1.20
C GLY A 169 -3.75 -4.22 2.23
N ASN A 170 -4.01 -3.04 2.79
CA ASN A 170 -5.20 -2.79 3.62
C ASN A 170 -6.49 -3.01 2.81
N LEU A 171 -6.55 -2.46 1.59
CA LEU A 171 -7.68 -2.65 0.67
C LEU A 171 -7.90 -4.14 0.35
N ALA A 172 -6.81 -4.88 0.11
CA ALA A 172 -6.85 -6.32 -0.17
C ALA A 172 -7.47 -7.11 0.99
N ILE A 173 -6.96 -6.91 2.22
CA ILE A 173 -7.48 -7.59 3.41
C ILE A 173 -8.94 -7.19 3.67
N PHE A 174 -9.26 -5.91 3.59
CA PHE A 174 -10.62 -5.41 3.81
C PHE A 174 -11.62 -6.03 2.83
N ALA A 175 -11.31 -6.02 1.52
CA ALA A 175 -12.18 -6.60 0.51
C ALA A 175 -12.33 -8.11 0.71
N ALA A 176 -11.25 -8.81 1.09
CA ALA A 176 -11.28 -10.24 1.36
C ALA A 176 -12.13 -10.62 2.57
N SER A 177 -12.10 -9.81 3.64
CA SER A 177 -12.84 -10.07 4.86
C SER A 177 -14.32 -9.69 4.76
N HIS A 178 -14.67 -8.69 3.93
CA HIS A 178 -16.04 -8.15 3.82
C HIS A 178 -16.87 -8.71 2.66
N ILE A 179 -16.29 -9.58 1.83
CA ILE A 179 -17.04 -10.25 0.78
C ILE A 179 -17.89 -11.41 1.35
N GLU A 180 -18.95 -11.77 0.64
CA GLU A 180 -19.84 -12.87 1.00
C GLU A 180 -19.06 -14.19 1.14
N GLN A 181 -19.37 -14.98 2.16
CA GLN A 181 -18.60 -16.18 2.53
C GLN A 181 -18.39 -17.16 1.36
N GLY A 182 -19.39 -17.36 0.50
CA GLY A 182 -19.26 -18.23 -0.68
C GLY A 182 -18.22 -17.75 -1.70
N LEU A 183 -18.02 -16.43 -1.81
CA LEU A 183 -16.98 -15.82 -2.65
C LEU A 183 -15.64 -15.76 -1.90
N GLN A 184 -15.67 -15.50 -0.59
CA GLN A 184 -14.48 -15.54 0.28
C GLN A 184 -13.75 -16.90 0.18
N ASN A 185 -14.51 -18.00 0.06
CA ASN A 185 -13.95 -19.34 -0.12
C ASN A 185 -13.18 -19.54 -1.45
N GLN A 186 -13.40 -18.68 -2.46
CA GLN A 186 -12.68 -18.72 -3.73
C GLN A 186 -11.39 -17.89 -3.69
N ILE A 187 -11.19 -17.09 -2.63
CA ILE A 187 -9.93 -16.40 -2.36
C ILE A 187 -8.96 -17.43 -1.78
N THR A 188 -7.92 -17.75 -2.55
CA THR A 188 -6.93 -18.78 -2.20
C THR A 188 -5.77 -18.23 -1.38
N ALA A 189 -5.47 -16.94 -1.50
CA ALA A 189 -4.47 -16.26 -0.69
C ALA A 189 -4.65 -14.73 -0.73
N VAL A 190 -4.15 -14.06 0.29
CA VAL A 190 -3.99 -12.59 0.34
C VAL A 190 -2.53 -12.28 0.66
N TYR A 191 -1.89 -11.40 -0.11
CA TYR A 191 -0.50 -10.98 0.10
C TYR A 191 -0.46 -9.49 0.40
N THR A 192 0.09 -9.10 1.54
CA THR A 192 0.30 -7.69 1.85
C THR A 192 1.77 -7.39 2.01
N PHE A 193 2.18 -6.26 1.45
CA PHE A 193 3.56 -5.78 1.54
C PHE A 193 3.54 -4.43 2.25
N ASP A 194 4.10 -4.41 3.46
CA ASP A 194 4.20 -3.26 4.36
C ASP A 194 2.91 -2.44 4.47
N ALA A 195 1.79 -3.15 4.63
CA ALA A 195 0.45 -2.58 4.66
C ALA A 195 -0.01 -2.32 6.10
N PRO A 196 -0.74 -1.22 6.37
CA PRO A 196 -0.96 -0.75 7.73
C PRO A 196 -1.89 -1.59 8.60
N GLY A 197 -2.44 -2.70 8.12
CA GLY A 197 -3.40 -3.50 8.88
C GLY A 197 -4.82 -2.93 8.85
N LEU A 198 -5.67 -3.32 9.79
CA LEU A 198 -7.05 -2.83 9.96
C LEU A 198 -7.29 -2.37 11.40
N HIS A 199 -8.41 -1.67 11.64
CA HIS A 199 -8.83 -1.35 13.01
C HIS A 199 -9.10 -2.61 13.83
N ARG A 200 -8.78 -2.56 15.13
CA ARG A 200 -8.99 -3.65 16.10
C ARG A 200 -10.41 -4.22 16.11
N GLU A 201 -11.41 -3.37 15.96
CA GLU A 201 -12.82 -3.81 15.90
C GLU A 201 -13.08 -4.74 14.70
N LEU A 202 -12.41 -4.50 13.58
CA LEU A 202 -12.52 -5.33 12.37
C LEU A 202 -11.70 -6.61 12.51
N THR A 203 -10.50 -6.54 13.08
CA THR A 203 -9.63 -7.72 13.24
C THR A 203 -10.21 -8.76 14.20
N GLN A 204 -11.07 -8.34 15.13
CA GLN A 204 -11.77 -9.24 16.06
C GLN A 204 -13.00 -9.95 15.46
N THR A 205 -13.41 -9.61 14.23
CA THR A 205 -14.57 -10.23 13.60
C THR A 205 -14.27 -11.64 13.08
N GLU A 206 -15.28 -12.52 13.11
CA GLU A 206 -15.15 -13.86 12.50
C GLU A 206 -14.83 -13.78 11.01
N VAL A 207 -15.34 -12.76 10.30
CA VAL A 207 -15.16 -12.62 8.85
C VAL A 207 -13.72 -12.31 8.48
N TYR A 208 -13.02 -11.55 9.32
CA TYR A 208 -11.58 -11.33 9.23
C TYR A 208 -10.80 -12.59 9.58
N GLN A 209 -11.10 -13.20 10.74
CA GLN A 209 -10.35 -14.39 11.20
C GLN A 209 -10.39 -15.56 10.20
N ARG A 210 -11.49 -15.70 9.43
CA ARG A 210 -11.63 -16.73 8.38
C ARG A 210 -10.68 -16.61 7.17
N ILE A 211 -10.09 -15.43 6.93
CA ILE A 211 -9.16 -15.22 5.80
C ILE A 211 -7.69 -15.16 6.26
N MET A 212 -7.44 -15.12 7.56
CA MET A 212 -6.07 -14.99 8.12
C MET A 212 -5.21 -16.23 7.90
N ASP A 213 -5.80 -17.42 7.87
CA ASP A 213 -5.11 -18.68 7.59
C ASP A 213 -4.41 -18.72 6.22
N ARG A 214 -4.90 -17.90 5.27
CA ARG A 214 -4.37 -17.78 3.92
C ARG A 214 -3.85 -16.38 3.59
N THR A 215 -3.66 -15.53 4.60
CA THR A 215 -3.08 -14.20 4.43
C THR A 215 -1.61 -14.21 4.83
N LYS A 216 -0.75 -13.73 3.95
CA LYS A 216 0.68 -13.57 4.18
C LYS A 216 0.99 -12.08 4.30
N VAL A 217 1.44 -11.67 5.49
CA VAL A 217 1.74 -10.28 5.81
C VAL A 217 3.24 -10.10 5.84
N PHE A 218 3.79 -9.42 4.83
CA PHE A 218 5.21 -9.11 4.74
C PHE A 218 5.47 -7.69 5.23
N ILE A 219 6.40 -7.51 6.17
CA ILE A 219 6.84 -6.19 6.64
C ILE A 219 8.36 -6.12 6.64
N PRO A 220 9.00 -5.00 6.31
CA PRO A 220 10.44 -4.85 6.47
C PRO A 220 10.80 -4.79 7.95
N GLN A 221 12.03 -5.17 8.30
CA GLN A 221 12.54 -5.10 9.68
C GLN A 221 12.42 -3.70 10.31
N GLY A 222 12.40 -2.64 9.50
CA GLY A 222 12.21 -1.25 9.94
C GLY A 222 10.83 -0.67 9.62
N SER A 223 9.81 -1.51 9.51
CA SER A 223 8.44 -1.09 9.14
C SER A 223 7.91 0.01 10.06
N ILE A 224 7.33 1.03 9.44
CA ILE A 224 6.52 2.06 10.12
C ILE A 224 5.08 1.99 9.59
N ILE A 225 4.93 1.97 8.26
CA ILE A 225 3.61 1.91 7.61
C ILE A 225 2.90 0.60 7.97
N GLY A 226 3.59 -0.53 7.83
CA GLY A 226 3.04 -1.86 8.15
C GLY A 226 2.71 -2.10 9.62
N MET A 227 2.99 -1.15 10.50
CA MET A 227 2.67 -1.23 11.93
C MET A 227 1.63 -0.19 12.38
N MET A 228 1.08 0.61 11.47
CA MET A 228 0.23 1.75 11.82
C MET A 228 -1.09 1.36 12.53
N LEU A 229 -1.71 0.24 12.14
CA LEU A 229 -2.94 -0.30 12.75
C LEU A 229 -2.70 -1.74 13.23
N GLU A 230 -3.77 -2.50 13.47
CA GLU A 230 -3.65 -3.89 13.89
C GLU A 230 -3.34 -4.79 12.69
N ILE A 231 -2.20 -5.47 12.79
CA ILE A 231 -1.79 -6.57 11.90
C ILE A 231 -1.86 -7.90 12.66
N PRO A 232 -1.93 -9.05 11.96
CA PRO A 232 -1.90 -10.36 12.60
C PRO A 232 -0.62 -10.60 13.40
N ASP A 233 -0.72 -11.39 14.48
CA ASP A 233 0.43 -11.76 15.34
C ASP A 233 1.54 -12.51 14.59
N HIS A 234 1.20 -13.14 13.46
CA HIS A 234 2.15 -13.82 12.61
C HIS A 234 2.36 -13.02 11.32
N GLN A 235 3.51 -12.35 11.28
CA GLN A 235 4.02 -11.61 10.14
C GLN A 235 5.36 -12.19 9.68
N ILE A 236 5.65 -12.00 8.39
CA ILE A 236 6.92 -12.37 7.76
C ILE A 236 7.77 -11.10 7.71
N ILE A 237 8.78 -11.04 8.58
CA ILE A 237 9.65 -9.87 8.68
C ILE A 237 10.82 -10.04 7.73
N VAL A 238 10.96 -9.14 6.76
CA VAL A 238 11.96 -9.24 5.70
C VAL A 238 13.12 -8.26 5.92
N GLN A 239 14.31 -8.68 5.51
CA GLN A 239 15.50 -7.84 5.59
C GLN A 239 15.49 -6.78 4.48
N SER A 240 15.81 -5.53 4.82
CA SER A 240 15.94 -4.43 3.85
C SER A 240 17.33 -3.80 3.94
N THR A 241 17.89 -3.40 2.80
CA THR A 241 19.15 -2.65 2.76
C THR A 241 18.96 -1.15 2.99
N ALA A 242 17.72 -0.64 2.98
CA ALA A 242 17.46 0.79 3.14
C ALA A 242 17.63 1.24 4.60
N LEU A 243 18.15 2.45 4.78
CA LEU A 243 18.39 3.06 6.10
C LEU A 243 17.27 4.04 6.42
N GLY A 244 16.74 3.97 7.65
CA GLY A 244 15.61 4.78 8.11
C GLY A 244 14.26 4.15 7.77
N GLY A 245 13.38 4.02 8.77
CA GLY A 245 12.19 3.15 8.70
C GLY A 245 11.29 3.38 7.48
N ILE A 246 10.98 4.65 7.16
CA ILE A 246 10.14 4.99 5.99
C ILE A 246 10.81 4.57 4.66
N ALA A 247 12.13 4.66 4.55
CA ALA A 247 12.83 4.26 3.32
C ALA A 247 12.78 2.74 3.11
N GLN A 248 12.58 1.94 4.16
CA GLN A 248 12.39 0.49 4.04
C GLN A 248 11.02 0.11 3.47
N HIS A 249 10.09 1.07 3.36
CA HIS A 249 8.83 0.90 2.62
C HIS A 249 9.08 0.68 1.11
N ASP A 250 10.26 1.05 0.59
CA ASP A 250 10.63 0.73 -0.78
C ASP A 250 10.97 -0.76 -0.91
N THR A 251 10.06 -1.50 -1.55
CA THR A 251 10.17 -2.95 -1.75
C THR A 251 11.36 -3.36 -2.62
N PHE A 252 11.91 -2.45 -3.45
CA PHE A 252 13.12 -2.71 -4.24
C PHE A 252 14.40 -2.82 -3.38
N SER A 253 14.32 -2.40 -2.11
CA SER A 253 15.39 -2.54 -1.12
C SER A 253 15.35 -3.86 -0.34
N TRP A 254 14.31 -4.68 -0.54
CA TRP A 254 14.12 -5.92 0.21
C TRP A 254 15.01 -7.02 -0.34
N GLN A 255 15.65 -7.74 0.57
CA GLN A 255 16.64 -8.74 0.23
C GLN A 255 16.00 -10.10 -0.05
N ILE A 256 16.60 -10.82 -0.97
CA ILE A 256 16.19 -12.18 -1.31
C ILE A 256 17.36 -13.16 -1.20
N GLU A 257 17.04 -14.42 -0.94
CA GLU A 257 17.94 -15.57 -1.00
C GLU A 257 17.14 -16.78 -1.48
N ASP A 258 17.70 -17.60 -2.37
CA ASP A 258 17.09 -18.83 -2.89
C ASP A 258 15.62 -18.67 -3.36
N LYS A 259 15.31 -17.58 -4.07
CA LYS A 259 13.96 -17.23 -4.58
C LYS A 259 12.91 -16.90 -3.50
N HIS A 260 13.33 -16.59 -2.29
CA HIS A 260 12.49 -16.16 -1.19
C HIS A 260 13.03 -14.88 -0.54
N PHE A 261 12.20 -14.15 0.22
CA PHE A 261 12.71 -13.04 1.03
C PHE A 261 13.66 -13.56 2.11
N VAL A 262 14.73 -12.82 2.37
CA VAL A 262 15.55 -13.05 3.58
C VAL A 262 14.73 -12.61 4.77
N GLN A 263 14.45 -13.52 5.69
CA GLN A 263 13.63 -13.28 6.87
C GLN A 263 14.48 -13.02 8.11
N VAL A 264 13.97 -12.19 9.01
CA VAL A 264 14.53 -11.95 10.34
C VAL A 264 13.46 -12.22 11.40
N ASP A 265 13.86 -12.51 12.62
CA ASP A 265 12.92 -12.92 13.68
C ASP A 265 12.08 -11.77 14.24
N GLU A 266 12.62 -10.54 14.20
CA GLU A 266 11.98 -9.37 14.82
C GLU A 266 12.21 -8.08 14.02
N THR A 267 11.30 -7.13 14.20
CA THR A 267 11.50 -5.75 13.74
C THR A 267 12.55 -5.07 14.62
N ASN A 268 13.23 -4.08 14.06
CA ASN A 268 14.24 -3.33 14.78
C ASN A 268 13.61 -2.44 15.87
N SER A 269 14.45 -2.00 16.81
CA SER A 269 13.99 -1.23 17.96
C SER A 269 13.29 0.08 17.55
N ASP A 270 13.76 0.79 16.53
CA ASP A 270 13.14 2.06 16.11
C ASP A 270 11.71 1.84 15.57
N SER A 271 11.53 0.82 14.73
CA SER A 271 10.23 0.38 14.22
C SER A 271 9.26 0.05 15.35
N GLN A 272 9.67 -0.79 16.31
CA GLN A 272 8.88 -1.11 17.50
C GLN A 272 8.55 0.16 18.34
N GLN A 273 9.41 1.19 18.31
CA GLN A 273 9.23 2.40 19.11
C GLN A 273 8.17 3.28 18.46
N VAL A 274 8.30 3.48 17.15
CA VAL A 274 7.37 4.26 16.35
C VAL A 274 5.97 3.62 16.42
N ASP A 275 5.89 2.30 16.29
CA ASP A 275 4.64 1.53 16.46
C ASP A 275 3.96 1.83 17.81
N THR A 276 4.69 1.60 18.91
CA THR A 276 4.15 1.82 20.26
C THR A 276 3.74 3.28 20.46
N THR A 277 4.57 4.22 20.01
CA THR A 277 4.31 5.65 20.09
C THR A 277 3.02 6.03 19.36
N PHE A 278 2.87 5.56 18.13
CA PHE A 278 1.74 5.92 17.29
C PHE A 278 0.44 5.32 17.84
N LYS A 279 0.46 4.05 18.26
CA LYS A 279 -0.69 3.38 18.89
C LYS A 279 -1.12 4.06 20.18
N GLU A 280 -0.17 4.40 21.06
CA GLU A 280 -0.47 5.12 22.31
C GLU A 280 -1.03 6.52 22.03
N TRP A 281 -0.47 7.24 21.06
CA TRP A 281 -0.95 8.57 20.68
C TRP A 281 -2.38 8.52 20.13
N VAL A 282 -2.64 7.66 19.13
CA VAL A 282 -3.98 7.48 18.56
C VAL A 282 -4.98 7.01 19.60
N ALA A 283 -4.60 6.12 20.53
CA ALA A 283 -5.49 5.66 21.59
C ALA A 283 -5.81 6.74 22.65
N THR A 284 -4.96 7.75 22.79
CA THR A 284 -5.12 8.81 23.81
C THR A 284 -5.96 9.98 23.29
N VAL A 285 -5.88 10.27 21.99
CA VAL A 285 -6.55 11.44 21.40
C VAL A 285 -7.96 11.06 20.94
N PRO A 286 -9.02 11.82 21.31
CA PRO A 286 -10.36 11.54 20.82
C PRO A 286 -10.45 11.61 19.29
N ASP A 287 -11.21 10.71 18.66
CA ASP A 287 -11.35 10.63 17.19
C ASP A 287 -11.69 11.98 16.53
N LYS A 288 -12.53 12.80 17.17
CA LYS A 288 -12.88 14.14 16.66
C LYS A 288 -11.69 15.10 16.62
N GLU A 289 -10.80 15.02 17.61
CA GLU A 289 -9.59 15.84 17.66
C GLU A 289 -8.53 15.32 16.69
N LEU A 290 -8.38 13.99 16.55
CA LEU A 290 -7.53 13.38 15.52
C LEU A 290 -7.99 13.76 14.11
N GLN A 291 -9.30 13.66 13.86
CA GLN A 291 -9.89 14.07 12.60
C GLN A 291 -9.58 15.54 12.32
N LEU A 292 -9.86 16.44 13.28
CA LEU A 292 -9.57 17.86 13.11
C LEU A 292 -8.08 18.12 12.88
N TYR A 293 -7.19 17.44 13.60
CA TYR A 293 -5.74 17.55 13.42
C TYR A 293 -5.32 17.21 11.98
N PHE A 294 -5.74 16.06 11.46
CA PHE A 294 -5.38 15.66 10.10
C PHE A 294 -6.07 16.50 9.04
N ASP A 295 -7.33 16.90 9.25
CA ASP A 295 -8.05 17.82 8.36
C ASP A 295 -7.33 19.17 8.25
N LEU A 296 -6.88 19.74 9.38
CA LEU A 296 -6.11 20.98 9.40
C LEU A 296 -4.72 20.80 8.79
N PHE A 297 -4.01 19.73 9.12
CA PHE A 297 -2.67 19.45 8.59
C PHE A 297 -2.68 19.34 7.07
N PHE A 298 -3.55 18.49 6.51
CA PHE A 298 -3.65 18.32 5.06
C PHE A 298 -4.35 19.49 4.36
N GLY A 299 -5.33 20.13 5.01
CA GLY A 299 -5.97 21.36 4.51
C GLY A 299 -4.96 22.48 4.32
N THR A 300 -4.11 22.71 5.32
CA THR A 300 -3.03 23.71 5.26
C THR A 300 -2.06 23.44 4.10
N ILE A 301 -1.71 22.16 3.85
CA ILE A 301 -0.87 21.75 2.72
C ILE A 301 -1.56 22.07 1.39
N LEU A 302 -2.82 21.66 1.24
CA LEU A 302 -3.59 21.90 0.01
C LEU A 302 -3.81 23.40 -0.26
N GLU A 303 -4.13 24.19 0.76
CA GLU A 303 -4.33 25.64 0.68
C GLU A 303 -3.03 26.41 0.36
N ALA A 304 -1.87 25.84 0.74
CA ALA A 304 -0.57 26.32 0.31
C ALA A 304 -0.26 26.02 -1.18
N GLY A 305 -1.22 25.43 -1.91
CA GLY A 305 -1.10 25.08 -3.32
C GLY A 305 -0.29 23.81 -3.57
N ILE A 306 -0.02 23.03 -2.51
CA ILE A 306 0.77 21.80 -2.57
C ILE A 306 -0.21 20.65 -2.78
N THR A 307 -0.21 20.10 -3.99
CA THR A 307 -1.11 18.99 -4.36
C THR A 307 -0.38 17.65 -4.48
N SER A 308 0.96 17.68 -4.49
CA SER A 308 1.83 16.50 -4.46
C SER A 308 2.82 16.56 -3.28
N ILE A 309 3.09 15.41 -2.65
CA ILE A 309 4.12 15.31 -1.61
C ILE A 309 5.55 15.57 -2.17
N ASN A 310 5.74 15.45 -3.49
CA ASN A 310 7.02 15.78 -4.13
C ASN A 310 7.33 17.28 -4.09
N ASP A 311 6.31 18.13 -4.05
CA ASP A 311 6.51 19.58 -3.98
C ASP A 311 7.15 19.99 -2.64
N LEU A 312 6.90 19.21 -1.57
CA LEU A 312 7.50 19.41 -0.24
C LEU A 312 9.00 19.12 -0.18
N SER A 313 9.51 18.22 -1.03
CA SER A 313 10.92 17.79 -1.04
C SER A 313 11.79 18.52 -2.08
N SER A 314 11.18 19.30 -2.97
CA SER A 314 11.87 20.05 -4.02
C SER A 314 12.49 21.37 -3.53
N PHE A 315 13.40 21.98 -4.31
CA PHE A 315 14.01 23.30 -4.02
C PHE A 315 12.99 24.46 -3.88
N LYS A 316 11.71 24.25 -4.23
CA LYS A 316 10.60 25.16 -3.90
C LYS A 316 10.17 25.09 -2.42
N GLY A 317 10.77 24.21 -1.64
CA GLY A 317 10.46 23.97 -0.23
C GLY A 317 10.49 25.25 0.62
N ILE A 318 11.34 26.23 0.31
CA ILE A 318 11.37 27.51 1.07
C ILE A 318 10.10 28.34 0.82
N GLU A 319 9.62 28.44 -0.43
CA GLU A 319 8.36 29.13 -0.75
C GLU A 319 7.16 28.37 -0.16
N HIS A 320 7.16 27.05 -0.26
CA HIS A 320 6.14 26.19 0.33
C HIS A 320 6.12 26.27 1.87
N ILE A 321 7.27 26.30 2.54
CA ILE A 321 7.38 26.50 3.99
C ILE A 321 6.81 27.86 4.40
N HIS A 322 7.09 28.92 3.63
CA HIS A 322 6.52 30.23 3.89
C HIS A 322 5.00 30.23 3.72
N GLN A 323 4.47 29.61 2.65
CA GLN A 323 3.02 29.50 2.45
C GLN A 323 2.34 28.65 3.53
N LEU A 324 2.93 27.51 3.89
CA LEU A 324 2.47 26.67 5.01
C LEU A 324 2.42 27.47 6.31
N PHE A 325 3.45 28.26 6.60
CA PHE A 325 3.48 29.12 7.78
C PHE A 325 2.36 30.17 7.76
N LEU A 326 2.09 30.80 6.62
CA LEU A 326 0.97 31.74 6.47
C LEU A 326 -0.38 31.05 6.68
N GLN A 327 -0.58 29.86 6.14
CA GLN A 327 -1.82 29.10 6.34
C GLN A 327 -2.01 28.67 7.79
N ILE A 328 -0.94 28.21 8.46
CA ILE A 328 -0.97 27.93 9.91
C ILE A 328 -1.36 29.19 10.70
N GLN A 329 -0.89 30.37 10.31
CA GLN A 329 -1.29 31.64 10.95
C GLN A 329 -2.74 32.03 10.67
N ALA A 330 -3.30 31.64 9.52
CA ALA A 330 -4.68 31.90 9.14
C ALA A 330 -5.69 31.05 9.93
N LEU A 331 -5.25 29.92 10.49
CA LEU A 331 -6.05 29.11 11.40
C LEU A 331 -6.51 29.90 12.63
N SER A 332 -7.71 29.59 13.10
CA SER A 332 -8.26 30.14 14.32
C SER A 332 -7.36 29.83 15.54
N PRO A 333 -7.44 30.62 16.63
CA PRO A 333 -6.65 30.35 17.83
C PRO A 333 -6.88 28.95 18.42
N GLU A 334 -8.11 28.43 18.31
CA GLU A 334 -8.49 27.10 18.77
C GLU A 334 -7.86 25.99 17.91
N GLU A 335 -7.93 26.12 16.58
CA GLU A 335 -7.30 25.16 15.65
C GLU A 335 -5.78 25.08 15.84
N ARG A 336 -5.12 26.23 16.04
CA ARG A 336 -3.68 26.28 16.35
C ARG A 336 -3.33 25.65 17.68
N GLU A 337 -4.16 25.85 18.70
CA GLU A 337 -3.97 25.20 20.01
C GLU A 337 -4.01 23.69 19.86
N ILE A 338 -5.03 23.17 19.17
CA ILE A 338 -5.21 21.73 18.97
C ILE A 338 -4.03 21.16 18.19
N MET A 339 -3.64 21.78 17.08
CA MET A 339 -2.46 21.37 16.29
C MET A 339 -1.18 21.33 17.14
N GLY A 340 -0.93 22.38 17.92
CA GLY A 340 0.26 22.47 18.78
C GLY A 340 0.25 21.43 19.90
N ARG A 341 -0.86 21.31 20.62
CA ARG A 341 -1.02 20.38 21.75
C ARG A 341 -0.87 18.93 21.29
N LEU A 342 -1.51 18.53 20.20
CA LEU A 342 -1.46 17.15 19.71
C LEU A 342 -0.09 16.79 19.12
N THR A 343 0.59 17.74 18.45
CA THR A 343 1.98 17.58 18.02
C THR A 343 2.90 17.37 19.21
N GLN A 344 2.75 18.19 20.26
CA GLN A 344 3.55 18.06 21.48
C GLN A 344 3.28 16.73 22.18
N LEU A 345 2.01 16.30 22.25
CA LEU A 345 1.63 15.01 22.81
C LEU A 345 2.32 13.85 22.07
N LEU A 346 2.38 13.88 20.73
CA LEU A 346 3.07 12.85 19.94
C LEU A 346 4.57 12.79 20.29
N ILE A 347 5.22 13.95 20.43
CA ILE A 347 6.64 14.05 20.82
C ILE A 347 6.86 13.52 22.23
N ASP A 348 6.00 13.90 23.18
CA ASP A 348 6.07 13.47 24.57
C ASP A 348 5.87 11.97 24.69
N THR A 349 4.86 11.40 24.01
CA THR A 349 4.62 9.96 23.94
C THR A 349 5.85 9.24 23.41
N ARG A 350 6.47 9.72 22.32
CA ARG A 350 7.70 9.11 21.77
C ARG A 350 8.83 9.07 22.79
N TYR A 351 8.99 10.15 23.55
CA TYR A 351 10.00 10.25 24.60
C TYR A 351 9.70 9.30 25.78
N GLN A 352 8.44 9.15 26.19
CA GLN A 352 8.06 8.20 27.24
C GLN A 352 8.29 6.74 26.81
N VAL A 353 7.87 6.38 25.60
CA VAL A 353 8.11 5.03 25.03
C VAL A 353 9.61 4.74 24.95
N TRP A 354 10.42 5.72 24.57
CA TRP A 354 11.88 5.58 24.56
C TRP A 354 12.45 5.28 25.96
N LYS A 355 11.96 6.01 26.97
CA LYS A 355 12.46 5.93 28.35
C LYS A 355 12.03 4.65 29.07
N ASN A 356 10.89 4.08 28.69
CA ASN A 356 10.31 2.89 29.33
C ASN A 356 10.83 1.56 28.74
N ARG A 357 11.80 1.62 27.81
CA ARG A 357 12.58 0.49 27.32
C ARG A 357 13.87 0.34 28.10
#